data_AF-A0A350Y854-F1
#
_entry.id   AF-A0A350Y854-F1
#
_cell.length_a   1.000
_cell.length_b   1.000
_cell.length_c   1.000
_cell.angle_alpha   90.00
_cell.angle_beta   90.00
_cell.angle_gamma   90.00
#
_symmetry.space_group_name_H-M   'P 1'
#
loop_
_entity.id
_entity.type
_entity.pdbx_description
1 polymer ?
#
loop_
_entity_poly.entity_id
_entity_poly.type
_entity_poly.pdbx_seq_one_letter_code
_entity_poly.pdbx_strand_id
1 'polypeptide(L)'
;MTITPFINWIVRYLVLTWVIFGVVRMSHIAEILPSSTSANSNIVEVNGVSFETLVSNPIWSIPENGSDRETSIRVGLRITNNTKAPLRFSRFDNLYPNLVKKDGQVLQREGGRDGTLPLNESDFPLVTPGKSITFFLEGMLHWRNNNLLLEFPDGFGGLWYFGNLVAGAYKFGFLYYSYDSAIEIDQPERKKLEGIWVGQISIPLTDIQMLEQ
;
A
#
# COMPACT_ATOMS: atom_id res chain seq x y z
N MET A 1 -55.35 36.93 -23.68
CA MET A 1 -54.00 36.74 -23.10
C MET A 1 -53.96 35.33 -22.59
N THR A 2 -53.45 34.43 -23.43
CA THR A 2 -53.73 32.99 -23.38
C THR A 2 -52.44 32.26 -23.72
N ILE A 3 -52.05 31.33 -22.84
CA ILE A 3 -50.76 30.66 -22.81
C ILE A 3 -50.92 29.23 -23.30
N THR A 4 -50.29 28.89 -24.43
CA THR A 4 -49.69 27.58 -24.80
C THR A 4 -49.06 27.72 -26.21
N PRO A 5 -48.13 26.86 -26.70
CA PRO A 5 -47.39 25.74 -26.10
C PRO A 5 -45.87 25.73 -26.44
N PHE A 6 -44.99 25.25 -25.55
CA PHE A 6 -43.54 25.06 -25.87
C PHE A 6 -42.99 23.69 -25.42
N ILE A 7 -43.84 22.66 -25.43
CA ILE A 7 -43.40 21.26 -25.36
C ILE A 7 -43.26 20.76 -26.80
N ASN A 8 -42.23 21.22 -27.50
CA ASN A 8 -41.83 20.66 -28.80
C ASN A 8 -40.35 20.92 -29.17
N TRP A 9 -39.51 21.34 -28.21
CA TRP A 9 -38.12 21.74 -28.46
C TRP A 9 -37.05 20.73 -27.98
N ILE A 10 -37.42 19.66 -27.27
CA ILE A 10 -36.44 18.70 -26.71
C ILE A 10 -36.22 17.44 -27.59
N VAL A 11 -36.97 17.24 -28.67
CA VAL A 11 -36.91 15.96 -29.45
C VAL A 11 -36.21 16.08 -30.81
N ARG A 12 -35.53 17.19 -31.14
CA ARG A 12 -34.94 17.41 -32.49
C ARG A 12 -33.46 17.76 -32.57
N TYR A 13 -32.70 17.76 -31.47
CA TYR A 13 -31.24 17.93 -31.53
C TYR A 13 -30.55 16.76 -30.85
N LEU A 14 -29.62 16.13 -31.57
CA LEU A 14 -28.75 14.99 -31.21
C LEU A 14 -29.19 13.60 -31.68
N VAL A 15 -29.85 13.53 -32.84
CA VAL A 15 -29.57 12.47 -33.83
C VAL A 15 -28.72 13.10 -34.93
N LEU A 16 -27.40 13.20 -34.71
CA LEU A 16 -26.33 13.21 -35.72
C LEU A 16 -24.99 13.50 -35.03
N THR A 17 -24.31 12.46 -34.56
CA THR A 17 -22.84 12.34 -34.50
C THR A 17 -22.53 10.89 -34.18
N TRP A 18 -22.55 10.08 -35.23
CA TRP A 18 -21.82 8.81 -35.23
C TRP A 18 -20.33 9.09 -35.44
N VAL A 19 -19.52 8.16 -34.94
CA VAL A 19 -18.09 7.93 -35.21
C VAL A 19 -17.11 8.68 -34.29
N ILE A 20 -16.61 7.90 -33.32
CA ILE A 20 -15.24 7.74 -32.80
C ILE A 20 -15.33 7.65 -31.26
N PHE A 21 -15.72 6.47 -30.77
CA PHE A 21 -15.05 5.90 -29.60
C PHE A 21 -14.89 4.42 -29.91
N GLY A 22 -13.66 4.09 -30.30
CA GLY A 22 -13.26 2.73 -30.60
C GLY A 22 -13.57 1.83 -29.41
N VAL A 23 -14.07 0.65 -29.76
CA VAL A 23 -13.94 -0.57 -28.99
C VAL A 23 -12.55 -0.59 -28.35
N VAL A 24 -12.47 -0.25 -27.06
CA VAL A 24 -11.32 -0.64 -26.26
C VAL A 24 -11.40 -2.15 -26.19
N ARG A 25 -10.65 -2.76 -27.09
CA ARG A 25 -10.31 -4.17 -27.07
C ARG A 25 -9.83 -4.45 -25.64
N MET A 26 -10.64 -5.17 -24.86
CA MET A 26 -10.15 -5.88 -23.67
C MET A 26 -9.10 -6.87 -24.19
N SER A 27 -7.88 -6.39 -24.36
CA SER A 27 -6.70 -7.24 -24.47
C SER A 27 -6.66 -8.04 -23.18
N HIS A 28 -6.72 -9.36 -23.34
CA HIS A 28 -6.54 -10.34 -22.30
C HIS A 28 -5.49 -9.87 -21.29
N ILE A 29 -5.91 -9.48 -20.09
CA ILE A 29 -5.05 -9.58 -18.93
C ILE A 29 -4.95 -11.08 -18.71
N ALA A 30 -3.84 -11.67 -19.14
CA ALA A 30 -3.49 -13.01 -18.71
C ALA A 30 -3.35 -12.92 -17.18
N GLU A 31 -4.30 -13.54 -16.47
CA GLU A 31 -4.11 -13.92 -15.08
C GLU A 31 -2.82 -14.74 -15.01
N ILE A 32 -1.75 -14.13 -14.51
CA ILE A 32 -0.54 -14.84 -14.14
C ILE A 32 -0.90 -15.64 -12.89
N LEU A 33 -1.44 -16.84 -13.09
CA LEU A 33 -1.65 -17.79 -12.01
C LEU A 33 -0.28 -18.34 -11.59
N PRO A 34 0.13 -18.19 -10.31
CA PRO A 34 1.36 -18.80 -9.84
C PRO A 34 1.27 -20.32 -9.94
N SER A 35 2.27 -20.94 -10.60
CA SER A 35 2.37 -22.39 -10.73
C SER A 35 2.54 -23.02 -9.35
N SER A 36 1.58 -23.87 -8.97
CA SER A 36 1.50 -24.50 -7.65
C SER A 36 2.67 -25.46 -7.39
N THR A 37 3.57 -25.05 -6.50
CA THR A 37 4.44 -25.95 -5.72
C THR A 37 4.29 -25.53 -4.26
N SER A 38 3.98 -26.46 -3.37
CA SER A 38 3.59 -26.21 -1.98
C SER A 38 4.60 -25.33 -1.21
N ALA A 39 4.23 -24.11 -0.86
CA ALA A 39 4.87 -23.34 0.21
C ALA A 39 3.89 -22.26 0.70
N ASN A 40 3.74 -22.14 2.02
CA ASN A 40 3.23 -20.94 2.69
C ASN A 40 4.17 -19.75 2.44
N SER A 41 4.43 -19.37 1.19
CA SER A 41 5.39 -18.31 0.94
C SER A 41 4.67 -16.97 1.04
N ASN A 42 4.99 -16.20 2.08
CA ASN A 42 4.63 -14.77 2.19
C ASN A 42 5.34 -13.92 1.10
N ILE A 43 5.78 -14.55 0.02
CA ILE A 43 6.65 -14.03 -1.03
C ILE A 43 5.85 -13.98 -2.33
N VAL A 44 5.95 -12.86 -3.03
CA VAL A 44 5.46 -12.69 -4.40
C VAL A 44 6.57 -12.13 -5.27
N GLU A 45 6.68 -12.62 -6.50
CA GLU A 45 7.70 -12.14 -7.46
C GLU A 45 7.05 -11.46 -8.65
N VAL A 46 7.54 -10.28 -9.00
CA VAL A 46 7.10 -9.50 -10.16
C VAL A 46 8.33 -8.91 -10.85
N ASN A 47 8.46 -9.15 -12.16
CA ASN A 47 9.54 -8.61 -12.99
C ASN A 47 10.95 -8.90 -12.42
N GLY A 48 11.16 -10.08 -11.85
CA GLY A 48 12.43 -10.47 -11.24
C GLY A 48 12.73 -9.75 -9.92
N VAL A 49 11.73 -9.25 -9.22
CA VAL A 49 11.86 -8.71 -7.86
C VAL A 49 10.90 -9.45 -6.94
N SER A 50 11.42 -10.02 -5.85
CA SER A 50 10.62 -10.71 -4.84
C SER A 50 10.28 -9.76 -3.69
N PHE A 51 9.05 -9.83 -3.20
CA PHE A 51 8.52 -9.02 -2.11
C PHE A 51 7.97 -9.93 -1.03
N GLU A 52 8.28 -9.64 0.24
CA GLU A 52 7.91 -10.50 1.36
C GLU A 52 7.49 -9.72 2.61
N THR A 53 6.34 -10.10 3.17
CA THR A 53 5.88 -9.60 4.47
C THR A 53 6.61 -10.32 5.60
N LEU A 54 7.28 -9.54 6.46
CA LEU A 54 7.90 -9.97 7.71
C LEU A 54 7.06 -9.47 8.88
N VAL A 55 6.67 -10.37 9.78
CA VAL A 55 5.99 -10.05 11.05
C VAL A 55 6.82 -10.65 12.18
N SER A 56 7.43 -9.79 13.02
CA SER A 56 8.38 -10.25 14.04
C SER A 56 7.70 -11.08 15.15
N ASN A 57 6.49 -10.68 15.54
CA ASN A 57 5.65 -11.41 16.48
C ASN A 57 4.21 -11.39 15.93
N PRO A 58 3.59 -12.54 15.60
CA PRO A 58 2.24 -12.59 15.08
C PRO A 58 1.17 -12.43 16.17
N ILE A 59 1.54 -12.39 17.45
CA ILE A 59 0.62 -12.14 18.56
C ILE A 59 0.80 -10.70 19.06
N TRP A 60 -0.23 -9.88 18.90
CA TRP A 60 -0.22 -8.46 19.28
C TRP A 60 -1.10 -8.26 20.51
N SER A 61 -0.48 -7.94 21.64
CA SER A 61 -1.21 -7.68 22.88
C SER A 61 -1.94 -6.34 22.81
N ILE A 62 -3.25 -6.34 23.09
CA ILE A 62 -4.06 -5.15 23.23
C ILE A 62 -3.82 -4.59 24.65
N PRO A 63 -3.36 -3.33 24.80
CA PRO A 63 -3.22 -2.73 26.12
C PRO A 63 -4.57 -2.56 26.81
N GLU A 64 -4.59 -2.47 28.13
CA GLU A 64 -5.83 -2.22 28.90
C GLU A 64 -6.46 -0.87 28.51
N ASN A 65 -7.77 -0.85 28.29
CA ASN A 65 -8.48 0.39 27.95
C ASN A 65 -8.45 1.38 29.12
N GLY A 66 -8.17 2.65 28.82
CA GLY A 66 -8.00 3.71 29.82
C GLY A 66 -6.59 3.78 30.43
N SER A 67 -5.67 2.90 30.01
CA SER A 67 -4.26 3.04 30.35
C SER A 67 -3.51 3.88 29.30
N ASP A 68 -2.45 4.57 29.73
CA ASP A 68 -1.50 5.24 28.83
C ASP A 68 -0.48 4.24 28.23
N ARG A 69 -0.75 2.93 28.31
CA ARG A 69 0.15 1.90 27.80
C ARG A 69 -0.09 1.67 26.32
N GLU A 70 1.00 1.32 25.64
CA GLU A 70 1.01 1.01 24.22
C GLU A 70 1.73 -0.32 24.00
N THR A 71 1.32 -1.06 22.97
CA THR A 71 2.05 -2.24 22.51
C THR A 71 2.79 -1.90 21.23
N SER A 72 4.12 -1.97 21.28
CA SER A 72 4.97 -1.77 20.10
C SER A 72 4.86 -2.95 19.13
N ILE A 73 4.64 -2.64 17.85
CA ILE A 73 4.48 -3.60 16.76
C ILE A 73 5.58 -3.36 15.74
N ARG A 74 6.25 -4.42 15.31
CA ARG A 74 7.30 -4.34 14.29
C ARG A 74 7.04 -5.29 13.13
N VAL A 75 6.77 -4.69 11.97
CA VAL A 75 6.53 -5.37 10.70
C VAL A 75 7.50 -4.87 9.64
N GLY A 76 7.76 -5.65 8.61
CA GLY A 76 8.69 -5.24 7.56
C GLY A 76 8.36 -5.79 6.19
N LEU A 77 8.78 -5.06 5.16
CA LEU A 77 8.77 -5.53 3.78
C LEU A 77 10.20 -5.84 3.36
N ARG A 78 10.50 -7.11 3.09
CA ARG A 78 11.75 -7.51 2.44
C ARG A 78 11.58 -7.51 0.93
N ILE A 79 12.48 -6.82 0.24
CA ILE A 79 12.51 -6.73 -1.22
C ILE A 79 13.85 -7.30 -1.70
N THR A 80 13.81 -8.29 -2.59
CA THR A 80 15.00 -8.93 -3.17
C THR A 80 15.05 -8.66 -4.66
N ASN A 81 16.15 -8.04 -5.13
CA ASN A 81 16.35 -7.78 -6.55
C ASN A 81 16.99 -9.00 -7.23
N ASN A 82 16.20 -9.80 -7.95
CA ASN A 82 16.68 -10.94 -8.75
C ASN A 82 16.95 -10.56 -10.22
N THR A 83 16.83 -9.28 -10.58
CA THR A 83 17.11 -8.82 -11.94
C THR A 83 18.62 -8.75 -12.22
N LYS A 84 18.99 -8.49 -13.47
CA LYS A 84 20.40 -8.30 -13.86
C LYS A 84 20.94 -6.89 -13.60
N ALA A 85 20.07 -5.92 -13.35
CA ALA A 85 20.42 -4.52 -13.14
C ALA A 85 20.19 -4.12 -11.68
N PRO A 86 20.97 -3.18 -11.12
CA PRO A 86 20.64 -2.62 -9.81
C PRO A 86 19.34 -1.80 -9.90
N LEU A 87 18.53 -1.84 -8.84
CA LEU A 87 17.25 -1.15 -8.76
C LEU A 87 17.17 -0.35 -7.46
N ARG A 88 16.51 0.81 -7.51
CA ARG A 88 16.18 1.61 -6.34
C ARG A 88 14.76 1.31 -5.88
N PHE A 89 14.59 1.31 -4.57
CA PHE A 89 13.30 1.16 -3.92
C PHE A 89 13.13 2.27 -2.91
N SER A 90 11.90 2.71 -2.68
CA SER A 90 11.59 3.64 -1.60
C SER A 90 10.41 3.15 -0.79
N ARG A 91 10.33 3.61 0.46
CA ARG A 91 9.12 3.52 1.29
C ARG A 91 8.26 4.78 1.20
N PHE A 92 8.80 5.92 0.75
CA PHE A 92 8.06 7.16 0.63
C PHE A 92 6.97 7.02 -0.45
N ASP A 93 5.70 7.16 -0.06
CA ASP A 93 4.51 7.03 -0.91
C ASP A 93 4.44 5.77 -1.80
N ASN A 94 5.16 4.72 -1.40
CA ASN A 94 5.23 3.47 -2.13
C ASN A 94 4.84 2.26 -1.26
N LEU A 95 4.93 2.36 0.07
CA LEU A 95 4.69 1.25 1.00
C LEU A 95 3.50 1.53 1.90
N TYR A 96 2.46 0.71 1.81
CA TYR A 96 1.23 0.90 2.58
C TYR A 96 0.83 -0.36 3.34
N PRO A 97 0.57 -0.27 4.65
CA PRO A 97 0.08 -1.41 5.42
C PRO A 97 -1.35 -1.77 4.97
N ASN A 98 -1.65 -3.06 4.97
CA ASN A 98 -2.98 -3.60 4.67
C ASN A 98 -3.39 -4.57 5.78
N LEU A 99 -4.61 -4.39 6.29
CA LEU A 99 -5.15 -5.20 7.38
C LEU A 99 -6.51 -5.75 6.98
N VAL A 100 -6.70 -7.05 7.15
CA VAL A 100 -7.89 -7.77 6.73
C VAL A 100 -8.40 -8.59 7.92
N LYS A 101 -9.70 -8.54 8.18
CA LYS A 101 -10.34 -9.39 9.20
C LYS A 101 -10.37 -10.85 8.76
N LYS A 102 -10.61 -11.77 9.71
CA LYS A 102 -10.77 -13.21 9.42
C LYS A 102 -11.85 -13.52 8.37
N ASP A 103 -12.91 -12.71 8.29
CA ASP A 103 -13.99 -12.84 7.32
C ASP A 103 -13.62 -12.35 5.90
N GLY A 104 -12.40 -11.84 5.71
CA GLY A 104 -11.93 -11.29 4.44
C GLY A 104 -12.26 -9.80 4.25
N GLN A 105 -12.93 -9.14 5.20
CA GLN A 105 -13.19 -7.71 5.13
C GLN A 105 -11.87 -6.93 5.26
N VAL A 106 -11.54 -6.18 4.22
CA VAL A 106 -10.42 -5.22 4.25
C VAL A 106 -10.80 -4.06 5.15
N LEU A 107 -9.97 -3.78 6.15
CA LEU A 107 -10.14 -2.62 7.00
C LEU A 107 -9.72 -1.35 6.25
N GLN A 108 -10.52 -0.30 6.41
CA GLN A 108 -10.17 1.00 5.87
C GLN A 108 -8.92 1.52 6.57
N ARG A 109 -7.87 1.74 5.78
CA ARG A 109 -6.69 2.49 6.22
C ARG A 109 -7.04 3.98 6.17
N GLU A 110 -6.84 4.64 7.29
CA GLU A 110 -6.89 6.09 7.40
C GLU A 110 -5.47 6.63 7.54
N GLY A 111 -5.31 7.94 7.42
CA GLY A 111 -4.01 8.57 7.54
C GLY A 111 -4.01 10.02 7.14
N GLY A 112 -2.86 10.64 7.30
CA GLY A 112 -2.63 12.04 7.03
C GLY A 112 -1.15 12.37 7.08
N ARG A 113 -0.82 13.55 6.59
CA ARG A 113 0.53 14.09 6.59
C ARG A 113 0.45 15.60 6.82
N ASP A 114 1.12 16.08 7.85
CA ASP A 114 1.16 17.51 8.20
C ASP A 114 2.31 18.25 7.48
N GLY A 115 3.22 17.49 6.88
CA GLY A 115 4.32 17.99 6.06
C GLY A 115 5.17 16.82 5.56
N THR A 116 5.93 17.04 4.49
CA THR A 116 6.84 16.03 3.95
C THR A 116 8.27 16.39 4.34
N LEU A 117 8.97 15.48 5.00
CA LEU A 117 10.40 15.64 5.26
C LEU A 117 11.18 15.67 3.92
N PRO A 118 12.23 16.50 3.79
CA PRO A 118 13.06 16.50 2.59
C PRO A 118 13.64 15.11 2.32
N LEU A 119 13.44 14.64 1.09
CA LEU A 119 13.96 13.35 0.65
C LEU A 119 15.45 13.46 0.31
N ASN A 120 16.18 12.40 0.62
CA ASN A 120 17.59 12.25 0.31
C ASN A 120 17.86 10.91 -0.39
N GLU A 121 19.06 10.70 -0.92
CA GLU A 121 19.39 9.48 -1.67
C GLU A 121 19.28 8.19 -0.82
N SER A 122 19.45 8.28 0.50
CA SER A 122 19.32 7.12 1.39
C SER A 122 17.88 6.64 1.58
N ASP A 123 16.89 7.47 1.22
CA ASP A 123 15.47 7.09 1.14
C ASP A 123 15.15 6.28 -0.13
N PHE A 124 16.11 6.18 -1.06
CA PHE A 124 16.03 5.44 -2.31
C PHE A 124 17.19 4.43 -2.45
N PRO A 125 17.36 3.51 -1.49
CA PRO A 125 18.46 2.56 -1.49
C PRO A 125 18.59 1.78 -2.80
N LEU A 126 19.82 1.74 -3.33
CA LEU A 126 20.17 0.97 -4.52
C LEU A 126 20.48 -0.48 -4.13
N VAL A 127 19.67 -1.41 -4.62
CA VAL A 127 19.80 -2.84 -4.37
C VAL A 127 20.40 -3.50 -5.61
N THR A 128 21.58 -4.08 -5.47
CA THR A 128 22.25 -4.80 -6.55
C THR A 128 21.65 -6.20 -6.79
N PRO A 129 21.86 -6.81 -7.97
CA PRO A 129 21.42 -8.17 -8.27
C PRO A 129 21.77 -9.19 -7.17
N GLY A 130 20.79 -9.99 -6.79
CA GLY A 130 20.89 -11.01 -5.74
C GLY A 130 20.95 -10.46 -4.31
N LYS A 131 20.77 -9.16 -4.11
CA LYS A 131 20.70 -8.54 -2.78
C LYS A 131 19.27 -8.18 -2.39
N SER A 132 19.09 -8.00 -1.09
CA SER A 132 17.81 -7.62 -0.51
C SER A 132 17.94 -6.39 0.37
N ILE A 133 16.84 -5.65 0.49
CA ILE A 133 16.62 -4.63 1.51
C ILE A 133 15.41 -4.98 2.34
N THR A 134 15.32 -4.44 3.55
CA THR A 134 14.13 -4.53 4.40
C THR A 134 13.71 -3.14 4.86
N PHE A 135 12.46 -2.77 4.59
CA PHE A 135 11.82 -1.59 5.15
C PHE A 135 11.00 -2.01 6.36
N PHE A 136 11.41 -1.59 7.56
CA PHE A 136 10.62 -1.81 8.77
C PHE A 136 9.66 -0.65 9.01
N LEU A 137 8.44 -0.96 9.42
CA LEU A 137 7.51 -0.02 10.02
C LEU A 137 7.39 -0.36 11.51
N GLU A 138 7.69 0.63 12.34
CA GLU A 138 7.51 0.58 13.78
C GLU A 138 6.13 1.16 14.10
N GLY A 139 5.17 0.30 14.40
CA GLY A 139 3.82 0.67 14.74
C GLY A 139 3.52 0.58 16.23
N MET A 140 2.34 1.05 16.61
CA MET A 140 1.84 1.03 17.98
C MET A 140 0.36 0.68 18.00
N LEU A 141 -0.02 -0.19 18.93
CA LEU A 141 -1.40 -0.52 19.25
C LEU A 141 -1.76 0.15 20.58
N HIS A 142 -2.74 1.06 20.58
CA HIS A 142 -3.11 1.86 21.75
C HIS A 142 -4.57 2.33 21.72
N TRP A 143 -5.07 2.78 22.88
CA TRP A 143 -6.41 3.34 22.99
C TRP A 143 -6.40 4.87 22.85
N ARG A 144 -7.35 5.41 22.10
CA ARG A 144 -7.65 6.85 22.04
C ARG A 144 -9.14 7.06 22.04
N ASN A 145 -9.68 7.76 23.04
CA ASN A 145 -11.13 8.02 23.17
C ASN A 145 -12.00 6.74 23.09
N ASN A 146 -11.60 5.67 23.81
CA ASN A 146 -12.23 4.34 23.75
C ASN A 146 -12.23 3.67 22.36
N ASN A 147 -11.35 4.11 21.46
CA ASN A 147 -11.12 3.47 20.17
C ASN A 147 -9.73 2.83 20.16
N LEU A 148 -9.66 1.53 19.87
CA LEU A 148 -8.39 0.82 19.71
C LEU A 148 -7.83 1.11 18.31
N LEU A 149 -6.64 1.71 18.29
CA LEU A 149 -5.95 2.16 17.08
C LEU A 149 -4.66 1.36 16.89
N LEU A 150 -4.42 0.93 15.66
CA LEU A 150 -3.10 0.51 15.18
C LEU A 150 -2.54 1.61 14.29
N GLU A 151 -1.50 2.30 14.73
CA GLU A 151 -0.86 3.40 14.02
C GLU A 151 0.55 3.00 13.51
N PHE A 152 0.92 3.45 12.32
CA PHE A 152 2.23 3.28 11.70
C PHE A 152 2.71 4.64 11.15
N PRO A 153 3.72 5.28 11.78
CA PRO A 153 4.40 6.42 11.18
C PRO A 153 5.07 6.01 9.85
N ASP A 154 4.92 6.82 8.80
CA ASP A 154 5.59 6.57 7.52
C ASP A 154 7.08 6.99 7.57
N GLY A 155 7.45 7.78 8.57
CA GLY A 155 8.78 8.32 8.80
C GLY A 155 9.18 9.46 7.85
N PHE A 156 8.21 10.06 7.16
CA PHE A 156 8.34 11.23 6.28
C PHE A 156 7.39 12.37 6.66
N GLY A 157 6.87 12.35 7.89
CA GLY A 157 5.93 13.35 8.42
C GLY A 157 4.46 12.96 8.28
N GLY A 158 4.17 11.74 7.82
CA GLY A 158 2.82 11.17 7.80
C GLY A 158 2.67 9.94 8.70
N LEU A 159 1.44 9.48 8.78
CA LEU A 159 1.07 8.24 9.47
C LEU A 159 -0.11 7.56 8.77
N TRP A 160 -0.16 6.24 8.94
CA TRP A 160 -1.30 5.41 8.61
C TRP A 160 -1.90 4.84 9.88
N TYR A 161 -3.22 4.67 9.93
CA TYR A 161 -3.85 3.99 11.05
C TYR A 161 -5.09 3.18 10.66
N PHE A 162 -5.42 2.23 11.54
CA PHE A 162 -6.65 1.46 11.52
C PHE A 162 -7.35 1.64 12.85
N GLY A 163 -8.62 2.05 12.84
CA GLY A 163 -9.44 2.19 14.04
C GLY A 163 -10.52 1.13 14.18
N ASN A 164 -11.22 1.18 15.30
CA ASN A 164 -12.31 0.29 15.70
C ASN A 164 -11.87 -1.18 15.70
N LEU A 165 -10.63 -1.41 16.13
CA LEU A 165 -10.06 -2.75 16.26
C LEU A 165 -10.63 -3.46 17.48
N VAL A 166 -10.68 -4.79 17.42
CA VAL A 166 -11.13 -5.65 18.52
C VAL A 166 -10.20 -6.85 18.63
N ALA A 167 -10.23 -7.56 19.74
CA ALA A 167 -9.53 -8.84 19.87
C ALA A 167 -10.01 -9.82 18.80
N GLY A 168 -9.08 -10.56 18.18
CA GLY A 168 -9.42 -11.46 17.10
C GLY A 168 -8.27 -11.78 16.15
N ALA A 169 -8.59 -12.66 15.20
CA ALA A 169 -7.66 -13.05 14.14
C ALA A 169 -7.77 -12.06 12.96
N TYR A 170 -6.60 -11.66 12.47
CA TYR A 170 -6.45 -10.77 11.33
C TYR A 170 -5.40 -11.32 10.38
N LYS A 171 -5.33 -10.70 9.21
CA LYS A 171 -4.34 -10.92 8.19
C LYS A 171 -3.69 -9.59 7.87
N PHE A 172 -2.36 -9.54 7.94
CA PHE A 172 -1.57 -8.35 7.70
C PHE A 172 -0.70 -8.52 6.46
N GLY A 173 -0.57 -7.47 5.65
CA GLY A 173 0.39 -7.45 4.56
C GLY A 173 0.65 -6.02 4.10
N PHE A 174 1.23 -5.90 2.91
CA PHE A 174 1.56 -4.62 2.33
C PHE A 174 1.02 -4.50 0.90
N LEU A 175 0.68 -3.27 0.54
CA LEU A 175 0.61 -2.83 -0.85
C LEU A 175 1.92 -2.10 -1.15
N TYR A 176 2.56 -2.48 -2.26
CA TYR A 176 3.75 -1.78 -2.73
C TYR A 176 3.52 -1.30 -4.17
N TYR A 177 3.72 -0.03 -4.44
CA TYR A 177 3.68 0.47 -5.81
C TYR A 177 4.65 1.63 -6.03
N SER A 178 5.08 1.78 -7.27
CA SER A 178 5.88 2.90 -7.74
C SER A 178 5.58 3.12 -9.21
N TYR A 179 5.30 4.37 -9.58
CA TYR A 179 4.93 4.74 -10.94
C TYR A 179 6.06 5.47 -11.68
N ASP A 180 6.95 6.12 -10.95
CA ASP A 180 8.04 6.91 -11.51
C ASP A 180 9.33 6.10 -11.60
N SER A 181 9.89 5.98 -12.79
CA SER A 181 11.19 5.31 -13.00
C SER A 181 12.38 6.16 -12.55
N ALA A 182 12.13 7.44 -12.21
CA ALA A 182 13.11 8.38 -11.72
C ALA A 182 12.46 9.43 -10.83
N ILE A 183 13.21 9.95 -9.86
CA ILE A 183 12.76 11.02 -8.96
C ILE A 183 13.83 12.11 -8.85
N GLU A 184 13.42 13.35 -8.67
CA GLU A 184 14.32 14.44 -8.31
C GLU A 184 14.33 14.61 -6.79
N ILE A 185 15.53 14.67 -6.22
CA ILE A 185 15.75 15.01 -4.81
C ILE A 185 16.54 16.33 -4.75
N ASP A 186 16.26 17.15 -3.75
CA ASP A 186 16.85 18.50 -3.62
C ASP A 186 17.98 18.58 -2.58
N GLN A 187 18.32 17.48 -1.90
CA GLN A 187 19.35 17.46 -0.85
C GLN A 187 20.42 16.36 -1.04
N PRO A 188 21.71 16.67 -0.81
CA PRO A 188 22.28 18.00 -0.52
C PRO A 188 22.36 18.93 -1.74
N GLU A 189 22.25 18.38 -2.95
CA GLU A 189 22.18 19.12 -4.22
C GLU A 189 21.07 18.50 -5.08
N ARG A 190 20.47 19.28 -5.98
CA ARG A 190 19.43 18.77 -6.88
C ARG A 190 20.00 17.67 -7.76
N LYS A 191 19.47 16.46 -7.62
CA LYS A 191 19.91 15.28 -8.34
C LYS A 191 18.72 14.47 -8.77
N LYS A 192 18.77 13.99 -10.02
CA LYS A 192 17.84 12.99 -10.53
C LYS A 192 18.36 11.60 -10.19
N LEU A 193 17.59 10.83 -9.44
CA LEU A 193 17.83 9.42 -9.21
C LEU A 193 17.05 8.60 -10.23
N GLU A 194 17.73 7.70 -10.92
CA GLU A 194 17.14 6.81 -11.92
C GLU A 194 17.22 5.35 -11.46
N GLY A 195 16.56 4.47 -12.20
CA GLY A 195 16.55 3.03 -11.91
C GLY A 195 15.63 2.67 -10.75
N ILE A 196 14.59 3.46 -10.50
CA ILE A 196 13.55 3.11 -9.53
C ILE A 196 12.72 1.95 -10.11
N TRP A 197 12.46 0.94 -9.28
CA TRP A 197 11.56 -0.15 -9.68
C TRP A 197 10.16 0.40 -9.93
N VAL A 198 9.54 0.04 -11.06
CA VAL A 198 8.18 0.46 -11.42
C VAL A 198 7.25 -0.75 -11.43
N GLY A 199 6.11 -0.62 -10.78
CA GLY A 199 5.09 -1.66 -10.71
C GLY A 199 4.15 -1.46 -9.53
N GLN A 200 3.18 -2.35 -9.42
CA GLN A 200 2.24 -2.41 -8.30
C GLN A 200 2.04 -3.86 -7.91
N ILE A 201 2.04 -4.13 -6.61
CA ILE A 201 1.84 -5.47 -6.08
C ILE A 201 1.09 -5.44 -4.74
N SER A 202 0.18 -6.40 -4.58
CA SER A 202 -0.35 -6.77 -3.27
C SER A 202 0.44 -7.96 -2.77
N ILE A 203 1.11 -7.78 -1.64
CA ILE A 203 1.98 -8.81 -1.06
C ILE A 203 1.09 -9.80 -0.28
N PRO A 204 1.42 -11.10 -0.29
CA PRO A 204 0.64 -12.09 0.46
C PRO A 204 0.49 -11.72 1.93
N LEU A 205 -0.70 -12.01 2.45
CA LEU A 205 -1.07 -11.68 3.82
C LEU A 205 -0.57 -12.76 4.78
N THR A 206 -0.07 -12.32 5.93
CA THR A 206 0.38 -13.15 7.06
C THR A 206 -0.68 -13.12 8.17
N ASP A 207 -1.00 -14.27 8.73
CA ASP A 207 -1.92 -14.36 9.86
C ASP A 207 -1.31 -13.71 11.13
N ILE A 208 -2.14 -12.96 11.85
CA ILE A 208 -1.83 -12.37 13.14
C ILE A 208 -3.03 -12.51 14.09
N GLN A 209 -2.76 -12.41 15.39
CA GLN A 209 -3.76 -12.50 16.43
C GLN A 209 -3.62 -11.32 17.39
N MET A 210 -4.71 -10.58 17.59
CA MET A 210 -4.81 -9.57 18.64
C MET A 210 -5.47 -10.19 19.87
N LEU A 211 -4.85 -10.05 21.04
CA LEU A 211 -5.31 -10.63 22.31
C LEU A 211 -5.36 -9.55 23.40
N GLU A 212 -6.42 -9.54 24.20
CA GLU A 212 -6.48 -8.72 25.42
C GLU A 212 -5.43 -9.19 26.43
N GLN A 213 -4.86 -8.24 27.17
CA GLN A 213 -3.96 -8.52 28.29
C GLN A 213 -4.74 -8.82 29.58
#